data_AF-A0A1A8IX76-F1
#
_entry.id   AF-A0A1A8IX76-F1
#
_cell.length_a   1.000
_cell.length_b   1.000
_cell.length_c   1.000
_cell.angle_alpha   90.00
_cell.angle_beta   90.00
_cell.angle_gamma   90.00
#
_symmetry.space_group_name_H-M   'P 1'
#
loop_
_entity.id
_entity.type
_entity.pdbx_description
1 polymer ?
#
loop_
_entity_poly.entity_id
_entity_poly.type
_entity_poly.pdbx_seq_one_letter_code
_entity_poly.pdbx_strand_id
1 'polypeptide(L)'
;IQKDEEAPGAADPPQPEFSETLDLQPGISKTAEHPPSCCTKDQPPSSPLMDLEADIPPESVNRKVPVQQRGVKRPRDCSYSRKRGRRRTGPAGRGALVAPATPKLNHLYGVKAWRSWVQQRNKDPQESSRVDVKDDILQCNSAELSFALSDFIREVRRPNGDAYSPDSIFYLCLGIQQYLFEQGRIENIFTDELYSPFTSEISGILRPWRPKLLPSGGVVPSRVVESYLWECKQLGAYSPIVLLNTLLFFFTKTFHLTTVTQHQRLSFSSLTLRSKPCSRAGKVTSLVYRGGTATSGSEPTERFRKRPAENVGELELLEKASNPLQCPVRLYEFYLSRCPETVKKRADAFYLQPERRVQTESPHWYSRQPLDANTLQSMLTRILAVREVQQEAERCRRSAAADGE
;
A
#
# COMPACT_ATOMS: atom_id res chain seq x y z
N ILE A 1 -68.73 -46.26 -9.04
CA ILE A 1 -68.14 -47.17 -8.03
C ILE A 1 -66.93 -46.40 -7.50
N GLN A 2 -67.07 -45.65 -6.39
CA GLN A 2 -66.97 -46.13 -4.98
C GLN A 2 -65.56 -46.67 -4.65
N LYS A 3 -64.92 -46.31 -3.54
CA LYS A 3 -65.14 -45.19 -2.57
C LYS A 3 -63.88 -45.05 -1.68
N ASP A 4 -63.88 -44.02 -0.83
CA ASP A 4 -63.11 -43.78 0.41
C ASP A 4 -62.89 -45.04 1.31
N GLU A 5 -62.03 -45.09 2.34
CA GLU A 5 -61.22 -44.07 3.06
C GLU A 5 -59.75 -44.60 3.27
N GLU A 6 -58.93 -44.58 4.34
CA GLU A 6 -58.91 -44.11 5.76
C GLU A 6 -57.41 -43.98 6.26
N ALA A 7 -57.16 -43.59 7.53
CA ALA A 7 -55.87 -43.62 8.29
C ALA A 7 -56.20 -43.63 9.82
N PRO A 8 -55.31 -43.48 10.84
CA PRO A 8 -53.82 -43.40 10.92
C PRO A 8 -53.18 -44.21 12.10
N GLY A 9 -51.89 -43.94 12.42
CA GLY A 9 -51.24 -44.18 13.73
C GLY A 9 -49.94 -45.02 13.70
N ALA A 10 -49.11 -45.16 14.75
CA ALA A 10 -48.76 -44.32 15.92
C ALA A 10 -47.69 -45.07 16.78
N ALA A 11 -46.93 -44.37 17.62
CA ALA A 11 -46.06 -44.87 18.74
C ALA A 11 -44.67 -45.49 18.45
N ASP A 12 -43.63 -44.79 18.94
CA ASP A 12 -42.39 -45.32 19.60
C ASP A 12 -42.76 -45.90 20.99
N PRO A 13 -41.93 -46.62 21.80
CA PRO A 13 -40.49 -46.39 22.13
C PRO A 13 -39.71 -47.75 22.32
N PRO A 14 -38.65 -47.98 23.17
CA PRO A 14 -37.89 -47.09 24.07
C PRO A 14 -36.33 -47.23 24.11
N GLN A 15 -35.71 -46.39 24.95
CA GLN A 15 -34.30 -46.45 25.36
C GLN A 15 -34.07 -47.34 26.60
N PRO A 16 -32.80 -47.68 26.91
CA PRO A 16 -32.32 -47.91 28.26
C PRO A 16 -31.64 -46.66 28.84
N GLU A 17 -31.98 -46.29 30.08
CA GLU A 17 -31.26 -45.28 30.86
C GLU A 17 -29.97 -45.86 31.47
N PHE A 18 -28.99 -45.01 31.77
CA PHE A 18 -28.23 -45.14 33.02
C PHE A 18 -27.72 -43.76 33.46
N SER A 19 -27.98 -43.41 34.72
CA SER A 19 -27.56 -42.14 35.33
C SER A 19 -26.51 -42.39 36.41
N GLU A 20 -25.55 -41.48 36.54
CA GLU A 20 -24.96 -41.20 37.85
C GLU A 20 -24.51 -39.73 37.92
N THR A 21 -24.78 -39.09 39.05
CA THR A 21 -24.67 -37.63 39.23
C THR A 21 -23.72 -37.34 40.37
N LEU A 22 -22.73 -36.47 40.17
CA LEU A 22 -21.98 -35.84 41.25
C LEU A 22 -21.70 -34.37 40.93
N ASP A 23 -22.25 -33.49 41.77
CA ASP A 23 -21.84 -32.09 41.86
C ASP A 23 -20.39 -31.97 42.37
N LEU A 24 -19.72 -30.85 42.05
CA LEU A 24 -19.24 -29.88 43.04
C LEU A 24 -18.35 -28.77 42.42
N GLN A 25 -18.80 -27.53 42.58
CA GLN A 25 -17.98 -26.33 42.73
C GLN A 25 -18.45 -25.58 44.00
N PRO A 26 -17.73 -24.57 44.54
CA PRO A 26 -16.51 -23.93 44.03
C PRO A 26 -15.33 -23.93 45.04
N GLY A 27 -14.16 -23.44 44.60
CA GLY A 27 -13.01 -23.18 45.48
C GLY A 27 -12.25 -21.91 45.08
N ILE A 28 -12.39 -20.83 45.87
CA ILE A 28 -11.67 -19.56 45.65
C ILE A 28 -10.31 -19.60 46.36
N SER A 29 -9.23 -19.21 45.67
CA SER A 29 -8.04 -18.66 46.33
C SER A 29 -7.29 -17.70 45.41
N LYS A 30 -6.71 -16.65 46.01
CA LYS A 30 -5.96 -15.60 45.31
C LYS A 30 -4.46 -15.78 45.58
N THR A 31 -3.65 -15.76 44.54
CA THR A 31 -2.25 -15.32 44.62
C THR A 31 -1.97 -14.46 43.39
N ALA A 32 -1.24 -13.36 43.56
CA ALA A 32 -0.87 -12.46 42.46
C ALA A 32 0.63 -12.58 42.19
N GLU A 33 1.00 -12.73 40.93
CA GLU A 33 2.38 -12.58 40.46
C GLU A 33 2.43 -11.59 39.28
N HIS A 34 3.49 -10.79 39.22
CA HIS A 34 3.60 -9.68 38.28
C HIS A 34 4.13 -10.14 36.90
N PRO A 35 3.63 -9.56 35.79
CA PRO A 35 4.28 -9.72 34.49
C PRO A 35 5.65 -9.00 34.49
N PRO A 36 6.67 -9.53 33.80
CA PRO A 36 8.00 -8.91 33.77
C PRO A 36 8.00 -7.61 32.96
N SER A 37 8.67 -6.59 33.50
CA SER A 37 8.86 -5.30 32.83
C SER A 37 9.72 -5.44 31.57
N CYS A 38 9.17 -5.07 30.41
CA CYS A 38 9.92 -4.96 29.16
C CYS A 38 10.19 -3.48 28.83
N CYS A 39 11.44 -3.16 28.51
CA CYS A 39 11.92 -1.78 28.37
C CYS A 39 11.17 -0.96 27.31
N THR A 40 10.32 -0.03 27.74
CA THR A 40 9.86 1.09 26.92
C THR A 40 10.95 2.15 26.81
N LYS A 41 11.60 2.23 25.65
CA LYS A 41 12.30 3.42 25.18
C LYS A 41 11.85 3.75 23.76
N ASP A 42 11.91 5.04 23.42
CA ASP A 42 11.56 5.62 22.12
C ASP A 42 10.07 5.54 21.74
N GLN A 43 9.19 5.98 22.64
CA GLN A 43 7.91 6.62 22.26
C GLN A 43 8.05 8.16 22.29
N PRO A 44 7.52 8.89 21.29
CA PRO A 44 7.33 10.34 21.39
C PRO A 44 6.24 10.68 22.44
N PRO A 45 6.22 11.90 23.00
CA PRO A 45 5.34 12.25 24.11
C PRO A 45 3.85 12.14 23.74
N SER A 46 3.09 11.41 24.57
CA SER A 46 1.66 11.19 24.36
C SER A 46 0.85 12.44 24.71
N SER A 47 0.60 13.30 23.72
CA SER A 47 -0.58 14.16 23.75
C SER A 47 -1.84 13.30 23.91
N PRO A 48 -2.82 13.68 24.76
CA PRO A 48 -4.11 12.99 24.83
C PRO A 48 -4.88 13.10 23.51
N LEU A 49 -4.65 14.17 22.75
CA LEU A 49 -5.17 14.40 21.41
C LEU A 49 -4.03 14.22 20.39
N MET A 50 -3.98 13.07 19.72
CA MET A 50 -3.08 12.87 18.58
C MET A 50 -3.77 13.40 17.32
N ASP A 51 -3.18 14.43 16.70
CA ASP A 51 -3.71 15.08 15.50
C ASP A 51 -2.71 14.87 14.36
N LEU A 52 -3.04 13.95 13.47
CA LEU A 52 -2.18 13.56 12.34
C LEU A 52 -1.70 14.76 11.52
N GLU A 53 -2.49 15.84 11.41
CA GLU A 53 -2.11 16.99 10.60
C GLU A 53 -1.22 18.01 11.32
N ALA A 54 -1.30 18.07 12.65
CA ALA A 54 -0.46 18.91 13.49
C ALA A 54 0.86 18.21 13.86
N ASP A 55 0.79 16.92 14.20
CA ASP A 55 1.94 16.08 14.57
C ASP A 55 2.80 15.72 13.35
N ILE A 56 2.18 15.56 12.17
CA ILE A 56 2.85 15.36 10.88
C ILE A 56 2.49 16.52 9.93
N PRO A 57 3.12 17.69 10.07
CA PRO A 57 2.95 18.79 9.13
C PRO A 57 3.54 18.43 7.76
N PRO A 58 3.01 19.00 6.66
CA PRO A 58 3.60 18.79 5.34
C PRO A 58 5.03 19.32 5.27
N GLU A 59 5.98 18.46 4.93
CA GLU A 59 7.41 18.79 4.94
C GLU A 59 7.72 19.97 4.01
N SER A 60 8.22 21.06 4.58
CA SER A 60 8.68 22.21 3.82
C SER A 60 9.98 21.86 3.08
N VAL A 61 9.90 21.85 1.74
CA VAL A 61 10.99 21.44 0.83
C VAL A 61 12.09 22.51 0.77
N ASN A 62 12.76 22.78 1.89
CA ASN A 62 13.90 23.71 1.95
C ASN A 62 14.88 23.50 3.12
N ARG A 63 15.10 22.26 3.59
CA ARG A 63 16.34 21.94 4.35
C ARG A 63 17.56 21.99 3.43
N LYS A 64 17.99 23.21 3.08
CA LYS A 64 19.36 23.44 2.60
C LYS A 64 20.33 22.83 3.62
N VAL A 65 21.17 21.91 3.18
CA VAL A 65 22.22 21.34 4.03
C VAL A 65 23.14 22.48 4.46
N PRO A 66 23.37 22.72 5.77
CA PRO A 66 24.33 23.73 6.20
C PRO A 66 25.73 23.31 5.75
N VAL A 67 26.27 24.00 4.75
CA VAL A 67 27.68 23.85 4.37
C VAL A 67 28.51 24.37 5.54
N GLN A 68 28.99 23.46 6.39
CA GLN A 68 29.92 23.80 7.45
C GLN A 68 31.23 24.28 6.84
N GLN A 69 31.37 25.60 6.70
CA GLN A 69 32.62 26.24 6.35
C GLN A 69 33.67 25.86 7.40
N ARG A 70 34.66 25.04 7.00
CA ARG A 70 35.73 24.62 7.91
C ARG A 70 36.53 25.84 8.33
N GLY A 71 36.51 26.13 9.63
CA GLY A 71 37.14 27.32 10.20
C GLY A 71 38.64 27.42 9.89
N VAL A 72 39.08 28.62 9.56
CA VAL A 72 40.47 28.98 9.29
C VAL A 72 41.34 28.71 10.53
N LYS A 73 42.51 28.09 10.35
CA LYS A 73 43.63 28.19 11.29
C LYS A 73 44.90 28.63 10.57
N ARG A 74 45.64 29.54 11.21
CA ARG A 74 46.84 30.23 10.69
C ARG A 74 48.09 29.34 10.80
N PRO A 75 49.12 29.54 9.96
CA PRO A 75 50.38 28.78 10.02
C PRO A 75 51.36 29.32 11.06
N ARG A 76 52.23 28.44 11.60
CA ARG A 76 53.55 28.78 12.17
C ARG A 76 54.47 27.54 12.30
N ASP A 77 55.30 27.36 11.28
CA ASP A 77 56.75 27.06 11.28
C ASP A 77 57.42 26.04 12.23
N CYS A 78 58.34 25.26 11.62
CA CYS A 78 59.58 24.65 12.15
C CYS A 78 59.50 23.49 13.18
N SER A 79 60.40 22.48 13.16
CA SER A 79 61.35 22.03 12.11
C SER A 79 61.91 20.61 12.40
N TYR A 80 62.53 19.98 11.38
CA TYR A 80 63.46 18.82 11.40
C TYR A 80 63.17 17.53 12.23
N SER A 81 63.09 16.39 11.53
CA SER A 81 64.07 15.28 11.64
C SER A 81 63.77 14.14 10.65
N ARG A 82 64.69 13.16 10.50
CA ARG A 82 64.63 12.08 9.48
C ARG A 82 64.67 10.68 10.11
N LYS A 83 63.81 9.74 9.66
CA LYS A 83 64.13 8.33 9.24
C LYS A 83 62.97 7.32 9.48
N ARG A 84 62.80 6.41 8.50
CA ARG A 84 62.20 5.05 8.52
C ARG A 84 61.15 4.69 9.59
N GLY A 85 59.88 4.57 9.17
CA GLY A 85 58.84 3.79 9.85
C GLY A 85 58.49 2.48 9.10
N ARG A 86 58.30 1.38 9.83
CA ARG A 86 57.99 0.02 9.31
C ARG A 86 56.47 -0.22 9.24
N ARG A 87 56.00 -1.06 8.29
CA ARG A 87 54.58 -1.43 8.14
C ARG A 87 53.93 -1.82 9.49
N ARG A 88 52.77 -1.24 9.80
CA ARG A 88 51.72 -1.86 10.61
C ARG A 88 50.37 -1.66 9.92
N THR A 89 49.55 -2.69 9.92
CA THR A 89 48.22 -2.73 9.30
C THR A 89 47.18 -2.15 10.27
N GLY A 90 46.50 -1.07 9.86
CA GLY A 90 45.27 -0.62 10.51
C GLY A 90 44.05 -1.23 9.83
N PRO A 91 42.99 -1.63 10.57
CA PRO A 91 41.77 -2.13 9.95
C PRO A 91 41.05 -1.01 9.21
N ALA A 92 40.77 -1.21 7.93
CA ALA A 92 40.00 -0.27 7.11
C ALA A 92 38.52 -0.36 7.48
N GLY A 93 38.14 0.27 8.60
CA GLY A 93 36.76 0.41 9.04
C GLY A 93 35.94 1.21 8.02
N ARG A 94 35.39 0.52 7.01
CA ARG A 94 34.35 1.06 6.14
C ARG A 94 33.12 1.31 7.02
N GLY A 95 32.94 2.56 7.45
CA GLY A 95 31.69 3.00 8.04
C GLY A 95 30.57 2.70 7.05
N ALA A 96 29.70 1.76 7.39
CA ALA A 96 28.50 1.51 6.60
C ALA A 96 27.68 2.81 6.61
N LEU A 97 27.41 3.36 5.44
CA LEU A 97 26.44 4.44 5.29
C LEU A 97 25.09 3.84 5.68
N VAL A 98 24.68 4.07 6.92
CA VAL A 98 23.38 3.65 7.45
C VAL A 98 22.32 4.22 6.52
N ALA A 99 21.59 3.36 5.83
CA ALA A 99 20.51 3.79 4.95
C ALA A 99 19.51 4.62 5.78
N PRO A 100 19.01 5.76 5.27
CA PRO A 100 18.01 6.54 5.98
C PRO A 100 16.83 5.65 6.32
N ALA A 101 16.40 5.64 7.58
CA ALA A 101 15.30 4.81 8.03
C ALA A 101 14.05 5.09 7.20
N THR A 102 13.48 4.05 6.59
CA THR A 102 12.22 4.18 5.85
C THR A 102 11.13 4.66 6.81
N PRO A 103 10.35 5.69 6.47
CA PRO A 103 9.26 6.15 7.32
C PRO A 103 8.28 4.99 7.54
N LYS A 104 7.97 4.71 8.80
CA LYS A 104 7.00 3.68 9.20
C LYS A 104 5.64 4.31 9.44
N LEU A 105 4.58 3.57 9.12
CA LEU A 105 3.23 3.98 9.48
C LEU A 105 3.02 3.87 11.00
N ASN A 106 2.34 4.85 11.58
CA ASN A 106 1.92 4.83 12.98
C ASN A 106 0.41 4.56 13.06
N HIS A 107 0.05 3.28 13.23
CA HIS A 107 -1.34 2.83 13.29
C HIS A 107 -2.19 3.56 14.35
N LEU A 108 -1.56 4.09 15.41
CA LEU A 108 -2.25 4.71 16.54
C LEU A 108 -3.06 5.96 16.13
N TYR A 109 -2.69 6.68 15.07
CA TYR A 109 -3.52 7.76 14.55
C TYR A 109 -4.87 7.23 14.05
N GLY A 110 -4.87 6.16 13.25
CA GLY A 110 -6.09 5.52 12.74
C GLY A 110 -6.97 4.99 13.87
N VAL A 111 -6.39 4.24 14.81
CA VAL A 111 -7.11 3.64 15.93
C VAL A 111 -7.65 4.69 16.92
N LYS A 112 -6.88 5.76 17.22
CA LYS A 112 -7.38 6.87 18.07
C LYS A 112 -8.44 7.70 17.36
N ALA A 113 -8.30 7.96 16.05
CA ALA A 113 -9.33 8.66 15.27
C ALA A 113 -10.64 7.87 15.20
N TRP A 114 -10.57 6.55 15.01
CA TRP A 114 -11.72 5.64 15.09
C TRP A 114 -12.42 5.77 16.45
N ARG A 115 -11.70 5.53 17.55
CA ARG A 115 -12.24 5.61 18.91
C ARG A 115 -12.85 6.99 19.21
N SER A 116 -12.17 8.07 18.81
CA SER A 116 -12.67 9.44 19.01
C SER A 116 -13.95 9.71 18.23
N TRP A 117 -14.06 9.21 16.99
CA TRP A 117 -15.26 9.36 16.17
C TRP A 117 -16.43 8.55 16.74
N VAL A 118 -16.22 7.28 17.12
CA VAL A 118 -17.25 6.45 17.79
C VAL A 118 -17.73 7.12 19.08
N GLN A 119 -16.80 7.59 19.93
CA GLN A 119 -17.13 8.29 21.17
C GLN A 119 -17.76 9.68 20.97
N GLN A 120 -17.81 10.20 19.74
CA GLN A 120 -18.56 11.41 19.39
C GLN A 120 -19.94 11.04 18.83
N ARG A 121 -20.01 10.10 17.88
CA ARG A 121 -21.25 9.56 17.28
C ARG A 121 -22.20 9.03 18.36
N ASN A 122 -21.70 8.22 19.29
CA ASN A 122 -22.50 7.61 20.35
C ASN A 122 -22.92 8.61 21.46
N LYS A 123 -22.53 9.89 21.37
CA LYS A 123 -22.96 10.96 22.28
C LYS A 123 -24.03 11.87 21.68
N ASP A 124 -24.34 11.76 20.39
CA ASP A 124 -25.36 12.59 19.74
C ASP A 124 -26.77 12.00 19.99
N PRO A 125 -27.64 12.67 20.77
CA PRO A 125 -28.97 12.11 21.08
C PRO A 125 -29.95 12.12 19.91
N GLN A 126 -29.68 12.89 18.83
CA GLN A 126 -30.61 13.01 17.69
C GLN A 126 -30.57 11.78 16.78
N GLU A 127 -29.48 11.02 16.79
CA GLU A 127 -29.23 9.87 15.90
C GLU A 127 -29.46 8.52 16.59
N SER A 128 -30.40 8.48 17.55
CA SER A 128 -30.73 7.34 18.42
C SER A 128 -31.34 6.11 17.72
N SER A 129 -31.45 6.14 16.38
CA SER A 129 -31.83 5.00 15.54
C SER A 129 -30.65 4.31 14.84
N ARG A 130 -29.43 4.86 14.95
CA ARG A 130 -28.22 4.27 14.35
C ARG A 130 -27.77 3.03 15.12
N VAL A 131 -27.21 2.06 14.37
CA VAL A 131 -26.54 0.89 14.96
C VAL A 131 -25.34 1.37 15.79
N ASP A 132 -25.24 0.89 17.02
CA ASP A 132 -24.13 1.20 17.93
C ASP A 132 -22.81 0.65 17.39
N VAL A 133 -21.79 1.50 17.32
CA VAL A 133 -20.46 1.17 16.80
C VAL A 133 -19.51 0.96 17.98
N LYS A 134 -18.71 -0.12 17.93
CA LYS A 134 -17.78 -0.47 19.02
C LYS A 134 -16.50 0.38 18.91
N ASP A 135 -16.05 0.94 20.04
CA ASP A 135 -14.90 1.85 20.08
C ASP A 135 -13.56 1.09 19.93
N ASP A 136 -13.53 -0.17 20.35
CA ASP A 136 -12.53 -1.14 19.97
C ASP A 136 -12.91 -1.82 18.63
N ILE A 137 -12.17 -1.42 17.60
CA ILE A 137 -12.30 -1.89 16.22
C ILE A 137 -12.12 -3.41 16.06
N LEU A 138 -11.46 -4.09 17.02
CA LEU A 138 -11.30 -5.54 16.99
C LEU A 138 -12.61 -6.28 17.28
N GLN A 139 -13.51 -5.67 18.06
CA GLN A 139 -14.80 -6.24 18.46
C GLN A 139 -15.88 -6.08 17.37
N CYS A 140 -15.62 -5.24 16.36
CA CYS A 140 -16.46 -5.12 15.16
C CYS A 140 -16.27 -6.35 14.26
N ASN A 141 -17.33 -7.12 14.00
CA ASN A 141 -17.29 -8.14 12.95
C ASN A 141 -17.09 -7.49 11.57
N SER A 142 -16.68 -8.25 10.56
CA SER A 142 -16.28 -7.68 9.25
C SER A 142 -17.40 -6.88 8.55
N ALA A 143 -18.67 -7.23 8.76
CA ALA A 143 -19.81 -6.51 8.18
C ALA A 143 -20.13 -5.22 8.95
N GLU A 144 -20.14 -5.27 10.29
CA GLU A 144 -20.22 -4.08 11.16
C GLU A 144 -19.10 -3.08 10.81
N LEU A 145 -17.87 -3.61 10.65
CA LEU A 145 -16.68 -2.83 10.33
C LEU A 145 -16.75 -2.19 8.93
N SER A 146 -17.25 -2.92 7.91
CA SER A 146 -17.44 -2.39 6.56
C SER A 146 -18.44 -1.23 6.51
N PHE A 147 -19.57 -1.37 7.22
CA PHE A 147 -20.58 -0.32 7.34
C PHE A 147 -20.01 0.90 8.08
N ALA A 148 -19.49 0.72 9.29
CA ALA A 148 -19.00 1.82 10.11
C ALA A 148 -17.76 2.52 9.51
N LEU A 149 -16.87 1.82 8.81
CA LEU A 149 -15.77 2.44 8.05
C LEU A 149 -16.27 3.36 6.91
N SER A 150 -17.43 3.05 6.32
CA SER A 150 -18.02 3.89 5.26
C SER A 150 -18.52 5.22 5.81
N ASP A 151 -19.12 5.22 7.01
CA ASP A 151 -19.52 6.45 7.71
C ASP A 151 -18.30 7.23 8.25
N PHE A 152 -17.32 6.53 8.82
CA PHE A 152 -16.06 7.10 9.34
C PHE A 152 -15.37 8.01 8.30
N ILE A 153 -15.31 7.60 7.02
CA ILE A 153 -14.72 8.42 5.94
C ILE A 153 -15.42 9.78 5.79
N ARG A 154 -16.75 9.84 5.96
CA ARG A 154 -17.56 11.05 5.78
C ARG A 154 -17.52 11.94 7.03
N GLU A 155 -17.53 11.31 8.19
CA GLU A 155 -17.79 11.95 9.49
C GLU A 155 -16.54 12.28 10.28
N VAL A 156 -15.39 11.61 10.08
CA VAL A 156 -14.18 11.81 10.89
C VAL A 156 -13.67 13.26 10.83
N ARG A 157 -13.37 13.84 11.99
CA ARG A 157 -12.79 15.18 12.15
C ARG A 157 -11.52 15.13 12.98
N ARG A 158 -10.67 16.15 12.82
CA ARG A 158 -9.48 16.36 13.65
C ARG A 158 -9.89 16.65 15.10
N PRO A 159 -8.99 16.44 16.09
CA PRO A 159 -9.29 16.72 17.50
C PRO A 159 -9.67 18.18 17.81
N ASN A 160 -9.42 19.12 16.90
CA ASN A 160 -9.83 20.53 17.00
C ASN A 160 -11.16 20.84 16.27
N GLY A 161 -11.84 19.84 15.70
CA GLY A 161 -13.10 19.98 14.95
C GLY A 161 -12.95 20.14 13.44
N ASP A 162 -11.76 20.45 12.92
CA ASP A 162 -11.55 20.63 11.47
C ASP A 162 -11.77 19.33 10.67
N ALA A 163 -12.14 19.47 9.39
CA ALA A 163 -12.10 18.34 8.46
C ALA A 163 -10.65 17.92 8.17
N TYR A 164 -10.38 16.61 8.18
CA TYR A 164 -9.13 16.04 7.66
C TYR A 164 -9.05 16.22 6.13
N SER A 165 -7.84 16.36 5.59
CA SER A 165 -7.64 16.21 4.14
C SER A 165 -7.83 14.74 3.70
N PRO A 166 -8.33 14.47 2.48
CA PRO A 166 -8.51 13.12 1.97
C PRO A 166 -7.28 12.21 2.03
N ASP A 167 -6.06 12.74 1.87
CA ASP A 167 -4.83 11.96 2.05
C ASP A 167 -4.53 11.66 3.53
N SER A 168 -4.92 12.53 4.46
CA SER A 168 -4.91 12.23 5.90
C SER A 168 -5.93 11.14 6.23
N ILE A 169 -7.15 11.17 5.68
CA ILE A 169 -8.15 10.11 5.87
C ILE A 169 -7.64 8.77 5.32
N PHE A 170 -6.94 8.77 4.18
CA PHE A 170 -6.31 7.56 3.64
C PHE A 170 -5.18 7.04 4.54
N TYR A 171 -4.35 7.91 5.14
CA TYR A 171 -3.39 7.52 6.18
C TYR A 171 -4.09 6.87 7.38
N LEU A 172 -5.19 7.45 7.89
CA LEU A 172 -5.94 6.89 9.03
C LEU A 172 -6.48 5.48 8.70
N CYS A 173 -7.02 5.29 7.50
CA CYS A 173 -7.51 3.99 7.03
C CYS A 173 -6.38 2.96 6.84
N LEU A 174 -5.20 3.38 6.36
CA LEU A 174 -4.02 2.53 6.33
C LEU A 174 -3.59 2.14 7.75
N GLY A 175 -3.64 3.08 8.71
CA GLY A 175 -3.31 2.80 10.11
C GLY A 175 -4.26 1.77 10.73
N ILE A 176 -5.56 1.86 10.43
CA ILE A 176 -6.56 0.84 10.78
C ILE A 176 -6.17 -0.52 10.17
N GLN A 177 -5.85 -0.58 8.88
CA GLN A 177 -5.46 -1.83 8.21
C GLN A 177 -4.19 -2.46 8.80
N GLN A 178 -3.19 -1.65 9.15
CA GLN A 178 -1.98 -2.10 9.84
C GLN A 178 -2.34 -2.72 11.19
N TYR A 179 -3.17 -2.04 11.99
CA TYR A 179 -3.60 -2.53 13.30
C TYR A 179 -4.34 -3.86 13.20
N LEU A 180 -5.28 -4.01 12.25
CA LEU A 180 -5.99 -5.27 12.02
C LEU A 180 -5.00 -6.43 11.78
N PHE A 181 -4.01 -6.26 10.90
CA PHE A 181 -2.99 -7.29 10.65
C PHE A 181 -2.07 -7.54 11.85
N GLU A 182 -1.67 -6.50 12.58
CA GLU A 182 -0.83 -6.64 13.79
C GLU A 182 -1.56 -7.34 14.94
N GLN A 183 -2.90 -7.31 14.96
CA GLN A 183 -3.76 -8.05 15.90
C GLN A 183 -4.28 -9.38 15.30
N GLY A 184 -3.72 -9.85 14.19
CA GLY A 184 -4.00 -11.17 13.61
C GLY A 184 -5.26 -11.28 12.74
N ARG A 185 -6.00 -10.19 12.52
CA ARG A 185 -7.11 -10.16 11.56
C ARG A 185 -6.57 -10.11 10.13
N ILE A 186 -6.98 -11.10 9.32
CA ILE A 186 -6.41 -11.33 7.97
C ILE A 186 -7.15 -10.61 6.85
N GLU A 187 -8.26 -9.92 7.13
CA GLU A 187 -9.05 -9.21 6.12
C GLU A 187 -8.37 -7.94 5.62
N ASN A 188 -8.53 -7.65 4.33
CA ASN A 188 -8.00 -6.46 3.67
C ASN A 188 -9.13 -5.51 3.29
N ILE A 189 -9.35 -4.49 4.13
CA ILE A 189 -10.44 -3.50 3.97
C ILE A 189 -10.37 -2.77 2.63
N PHE A 190 -9.20 -2.71 2.00
CA PHE A 190 -9.02 -2.03 0.72
C PHE A 190 -9.27 -2.91 -0.50
N THR A 191 -9.34 -4.24 -0.37
CA THR A 191 -9.40 -5.17 -1.50
C THR A 191 -10.48 -6.24 -1.45
N ASP A 192 -11.04 -6.53 -0.28
CA ASP A 192 -11.96 -7.65 -0.11
C ASP A 192 -13.40 -7.22 -0.42
N GLU A 193 -14.17 -8.07 -1.11
CA GLU A 193 -15.45 -7.72 -1.74
C GLU A 193 -16.51 -7.18 -0.75
N LEU A 194 -16.46 -7.63 0.51
CA LEU A 194 -17.28 -7.16 1.63
C LEU A 194 -17.07 -5.67 1.98
N TYR A 195 -15.90 -5.12 1.70
CA TYR A 195 -15.54 -3.71 1.94
C TYR A 195 -15.78 -2.81 0.73
N SER A 196 -16.44 -3.32 -0.31
CA SER A 196 -16.78 -2.52 -1.51
C SER A 196 -17.44 -1.15 -1.20
N PRO A 197 -18.36 -0.99 -0.22
CA PRO A 197 -18.91 0.32 0.15
C PRO A 197 -17.83 1.30 0.65
N PHE A 198 -17.01 0.87 1.63
CA PHE A 198 -15.86 1.63 2.13
C PHE A 198 -14.88 2.01 1.02
N THR A 199 -14.57 1.07 0.11
CA THR A 199 -13.67 1.38 -1.02
C THR A 199 -14.26 2.39 -2.00
N SER A 200 -15.58 2.45 -2.14
CA SER A 200 -16.28 3.46 -2.93
C SER A 200 -16.15 4.85 -2.27
N GLU A 201 -16.45 4.97 -0.98
CA GLU A 201 -16.36 6.23 -0.24
C GLU A 201 -14.95 6.84 -0.26
N ILE A 202 -13.91 6.04 0.03
CA ILE A 202 -12.53 6.54 0.01
C ILE A 202 -12.08 6.92 -1.40
N SER A 203 -12.57 6.22 -2.42
CA SER A 203 -12.36 6.60 -3.82
C SER A 203 -13.13 7.87 -4.19
N GLY A 204 -14.28 8.11 -3.57
CA GLY A 204 -15.08 9.33 -3.72
C GLY A 204 -14.33 10.56 -3.24
N ILE A 205 -13.78 10.54 -2.03
CA ILE A 205 -13.02 11.68 -1.47
C ILE A 205 -11.64 11.88 -2.13
N LEU A 206 -10.97 10.81 -2.59
CA LEU A 206 -9.65 10.90 -3.21
C LEU A 206 -9.69 11.27 -4.71
N ARG A 207 -10.78 10.94 -5.44
CA ARG A 207 -10.91 11.24 -6.88
C ARG A 207 -10.80 12.74 -7.24
N PRO A 208 -11.46 13.69 -6.53
CA PRO A 208 -11.30 15.12 -6.77
C PRO A 208 -10.07 15.71 -6.07
N TRP A 209 -9.55 15.05 -5.03
CA TRP A 209 -8.42 15.57 -4.24
C TRP A 209 -7.16 15.75 -5.08
N ARG A 210 -6.47 16.87 -4.87
CA ARG A 210 -5.16 17.15 -5.45
C ARG A 210 -4.22 17.68 -4.36
N PRO A 211 -2.91 17.40 -4.43
CA PRO A 211 -1.91 18.04 -3.60
C PRO A 211 -2.06 19.57 -3.58
N LYS A 212 -2.04 20.18 -2.39
CA LYS A 212 -2.16 21.65 -2.23
C LYS A 212 -0.94 22.33 -2.86
N LEU A 213 -1.14 23.46 -3.53
CA LEU A 213 -0.05 24.31 -4.05
C LEU A 213 0.32 25.37 -3.00
N LEU A 214 1.63 25.53 -2.76
CA LEU A 214 2.17 26.61 -1.92
C LEU A 214 2.31 27.90 -2.76
N PRO A 215 2.26 29.09 -2.13
CA PRO A 215 2.53 30.37 -2.81
C PRO A 215 3.91 30.46 -3.49
N SER A 216 4.85 29.59 -3.11
CA SER A 216 6.18 29.47 -3.72
C SER A 216 6.23 28.56 -4.98
N GLY A 217 5.08 28.12 -5.49
CA GLY A 217 4.99 27.14 -6.59
C GLY A 217 5.36 25.70 -6.19
N GLY A 218 5.68 25.46 -4.92
CA GLY A 218 5.94 24.12 -4.39
C GLY A 218 4.65 23.31 -4.20
N VAL A 219 4.69 22.02 -4.53
CA VAL A 219 3.59 21.09 -4.24
C VAL A 219 3.72 20.58 -2.80
N VAL A 220 2.65 20.64 -2.02
CA VAL A 220 2.56 19.99 -0.70
C VAL A 220 2.57 18.47 -0.90
N PRO A 221 3.56 17.72 -0.38
CA PRO A 221 3.60 16.27 -0.56
C PRO A 221 2.49 15.59 0.25
N SER A 222 1.86 14.57 -0.33
CA SER A 222 0.92 13.69 0.39
C SER A 222 1.52 13.15 1.70
N ARG A 223 0.67 12.96 2.71
CA ARG A 223 1.06 12.23 3.94
C ARG A 223 1.24 10.73 3.72
N VAL A 224 0.66 10.15 2.67
CA VAL A 224 0.78 8.73 2.34
C VAL A 224 2.01 8.47 1.47
N VAL A 225 2.87 7.54 1.89
CA VAL A 225 4.13 7.17 1.21
C VAL A 225 4.19 5.67 0.91
N GLU A 226 5.07 5.26 0.00
CA GLU A 226 5.15 3.88 -0.52
C GLU A 226 5.39 2.83 0.58
N SER A 227 6.24 3.12 1.58
CA SER A 227 6.53 2.15 2.66
C SER A 227 5.28 1.74 3.42
N TYR A 228 4.35 2.67 3.68
CA TYR A 228 3.10 2.39 4.40
C TYR A 228 2.25 1.35 3.65
N LEU A 229 2.23 1.40 2.32
CA LEU A 229 1.48 0.44 1.50
C LEU A 229 2.12 -0.96 1.53
N TRP A 230 3.45 -1.07 1.61
CA TRP A 230 4.14 -2.35 1.82
C TRP A 230 3.92 -2.91 3.24
N GLU A 231 3.88 -2.04 4.25
CA GLU A 231 3.58 -2.40 5.65
C GLU A 231 2.14 -2.92 5.77
N CYS A 232 1.16 -2.16 5.26
CA CYS A 232 -0.28 -2.46 5.26
C CYS A 232 -0.72 -3.52 4.24
N LYS A 233 0.21 -4.30 3.66
CA LYS A 233 -0.05 -5.38 2.68
C LYS A 233 -0.83 -4.96 1.43
N GLN A 234 -0.85 -3.66 1.13
CA GLN A 234 -1.45 -3.08 -0.09
C GLN A 234 -0.54 -3.24 -1.32
N LEU A 235 0.75 -3.48 -1.08
CA LEU A 235 1.73 -3.87 -2.10
C LEU A 235 2.38 -5.21 -1.69
N GLY A 236 2.54 -6.13 -2.65
CA GLY A 236 3.06 -7.48 -2.45
C GLY A 236 2.36 -8.52 -3.33
N ALA A 237 2.38 -9.77 -2.89
CA ALA A 237 1.73 -10.91 -3.57
C ALA A 237 0.79 -11.68 -2.61
N TYR A 238 0.26 -11.01 -1.59
CA TYR A 238 -0.52 -11.62 -0.50
C TYR A 238 -1.91 -12.11 -0.95
N SER A 239 -2.48 -11.49 -1.99
CA SER A 239 -3.70 -11.94 -2.66
C SER A 239 -3.65 -11.60 -4.16
N PRO A 240 -4.51 -12.19 -5.01
CA PRO A 240 -4.52 -11.90 -6.44
C PRO A 240 -4.74 -10.42 -6.76
N ILE A 241 -5.64 -9.77 -6.02
CA ILE A 241 -5.99 -8.35 -6.20
C ILE A 241 -4.90 -7.40 -5.67
N VAL A 242 -4.21 -7.77 -4.58
CA VAL A 242 -3.02 -7.03 -4.10
C VAL A 242 -1.87 -7.11 -5.12
N LEU A 243 -1.66 -8.26 -5.77
CA LEU A 243 -0.65 -8.39 -6.82
C LEU A 243 -0.94 -7.48 -8.03
N LEU A 244 -2.20 -7.40 -8.46
CA LEU A 244 -2.63 -6.43 -9.49
C LEU A 244 -2.40 -4.98 -9.03
N ASN A 245 -2.76 -4.64 -7.78
CA ASN A 245 -2.51 -3.31 -7.20
C ASN A 245 -1.02 -2.95 -7.19
N THR A 246 -0.15 -3.95 -7.01
CA THR A 246 1.31 -3.78 -6.97
C THR A 246 1.91 -3.50 -8.33
N LEU A 247 1.47 -4.22 -9.37
CA LEU A 247 1.86 -3.94 -10.75
C LEU A 247 1.29 -2.60 -11.23
N LEU A 248 0.04 -2.30 -10.89
CA LEU A 248 -0.60 -1.01 -11.14
C LEU A 248 0.18 0.15 -10.51
N PHE A 249 0.64 0.00 -9.26
CA PHE A 249 1.49 0.99 -8.58
C PHE A 249 2.82 1.21 -9.31
N PHE A 250 3.55 0.14 -9.64
CA PHE A 250 4.80 0.26 -10.37
C PHE A 250 4.62 0.92 -11.74
N PHE A 251 3.59 0.55 -12.49
CA PHE A 251 3.36 1.08 -13.84
C PHE A 251 2.83 2.52 -13.80
N THR A 252 2.04 2.89 -12.80
CA THR A 252 1.64 4.29 -12.57
C THR A 252 2.86 5.16 -12.24
N LYS A 253 3.77 4.67 -11.37
CA LYS A 253 4.96 5.42 -10.96
C LYS A 253 6.03 5.52 -12.04
N THR A 254 6.40 4.39 -12.67
CA THR A 254 7.58 4.27 -13.56
C THR A 254 7.24 4.29 -15.05
N PHE A 255 6.00 3.95 -15.44
CA PHE A 255 5.54 4.10 -16.83
C PHE A 255 4.58 5.30 -17.02
N HIS A 256 4.37 6.08 -15.94
CA HIS A 256 3.58 7.32 -15.90
C HIS A 256 2.13 7.18 -16.40
N LEU A 257 1.58 5.97 -16.29
CA LEU A 257 0.21 5.65 -16.66
C LEU A 257 -0.71 6.11 -15.53
N THR A 258 -1.29 7.30 -15.66
CA THR A 258 -2.05 7.98 -14.59
C THR A 258 -3.56 7.97 -14.80
N THR A 259 -4.04 7.34 -15.88
CA THR A 259 -5.48 7.20 -16.19
C THR A 259 -5.90 5.74 -16.37
N VAL A 260 -7.16 5.43 -16.09
CA VAL A 260 -7.73 4.09 -16.31
C VAL A 260 -7.61 3.68 -17.78
N THR A 261 -7.85 4.61 -18.72
CA THR A 261 -7.73 4.37 -20.16
C THR A 261 -6.31 3.97 -20.58
N GLN A 262 -5.27 4.55 -19.97
CA GLN A 262 -3.88 4.13 -20.22
C GLN A 262 -3.62 2.70 -19.69
N HIS A 263 -4.14 2.37 -18.51
CA HIS A 263 -4.01 1.03 -17.91
C HIS A 263 -4.83 -0.05 -18.61
N GLN A 264 -6.00 0.29 -19.16
CA GLN A 264 -6.82 -0.62 -19.97
C GLN A 264 -6.21 -0.90 -21.35
N ARG A 265 -5.37 0.01 -21.87
CA ARG A 265 -4.60 -0.20 -23.10
C ARG A 265 -3.36 -1.09 -22.90
N LEU A 266 -3.01 -1.45 -21.67
CA LEU A 266 -1.94 -2.42 -21.42
C LEU A 266 -2.37 -3.81 -21.85
N SER A 267 -1.41 -4.54 -22.40
CA SER A 267 -1.52 -5.96 -22.71
C SER A 267 -0.19 -6.67 -22.50
N PHE A 268 -0.21 -8.01 -22.44
CA PHE A 268 1.02 -8.80 -22.28
C PHE A 268 2.04 -8.54 -23.40
N SER A 269 1.59 -8.21 -24.61
CA SER A 269 2.45 -7.79 -25.73
C SER A 269 3.11 -6.41 -25.57
N SER A 270 2.56 -5.51 -24.73
CA SER A 270 3.14 -4.17 -24.50
C SER A 270 4.35 -4.17 -23.55
N LEU A 271 4.59 -5.29 -22.86
CA LEU A 271 5.60 -5.46 -21.81
C LEU A 271 6.56 -6.59 -22.21
N THR A 272 7.86 -6.33 -22.19
CA THR A 272 8.89 -7.35 -22.50
C THR A 272 9.99 -7.40 -21.47
N LEU A 273 10.36 -8.62 -21.04
CA LEU A 273 11.53 -8.83 -20.18
C LEU A 273 12.81 -8.73 -21.01
N ARG A 274 13.78 -7.95 -20.53
CA ARG A 274 15.06 -7.70 -21.18
C ARG A 274 16.20 -7.90 -20.18
N SER A 275 17.07 -8.88 -20.41
CA SER A 275 18.28 -9.08 -19.60
C SER A 275 19.51 -8.54 -20.32
N LYS A 276 20.20 -7.58 -19.71
CA LYS A 276 21.46 -6.98 -20.19
C LYS A 276 22.64 -7.50 -19.38
N PRO A 277 23.81 -7.81 -19.98
CA PRO A 277 25.03 -8.07 -19.22
C PRO A 277 25.42 -6.86 -18.35
N CYS A 278 25.90 -7.09 -17.13
CA CYS A 278 26.31 -6.03 -16.21
C CYS A 278 27.65 -6.36 -15.56
N SER A 279 28.66 -5.50 -15.75
CA SER A 279 30.03 -5.69 -15.25
C SER A 279 30.15 -5.76 -13.71
N ARG A 280 29.11 -5.38 -12.96
CA ARG A 280 29.05 -5.45 -11.49
C ARG A 280 28.12 -6.52 -10.91
N ALA A 281 27.29 -7.16 -11.75
CA ALA A 281 26.23 -8.07 -11.30
C ALA A 281 26.03 -9.32 -12.21
N GLY A 282 26.87 -9.50 -13.23
CA GLY A 282 26.74 -10.54 -14.24
C GLY A 282 25.65 -10.22 -15.27
N LYS A 283 24.38 -10.24 -14.84
CA LYS A 283 23.20 -9.88 -15.66
C LYS A 283 22.28 -8.98 -14.83
N VAL A 284 21.59 -8.05 -15.50
CA VAL A 284 20.49 -7.25 -14.93
C VAL A 284 19.29 -7.39 -15.84
N THR A 285 18.15 -7.73 -15.27
CA THR A 285 16.86 -7.86 -15.95
C THR A 285 16.00 -6.63 -15.68
N SER A 286 15.34 -6.13 -16.72
CA SER A 286 14.34 -5.07 -16.64
C SER A 286 13.06 -5.48 -17.36
N LEU A 287 11.92 -4.96 -16.90
CA LEU A 287 10.65 -5.00 -17.61
C LEU A 287 10.54 -3.72 -18.45
N VAL A 288 10.46 -3.88 -19.77
CA VAL A 288 10.45 -2.78 -20.74
C VAL A 288 9.03 -2.60 -21.26
N TYR A 289 8.48 -1.41 -21.05
CA TYR A 289 7.20 -1.00 -21.60
C TYR A 289 7.42 -0.23 -22.91
N ARG A 290 6.79 -0.72 -23.99
CA ARG A 290 6.71 0.01 -25.27
C ARG A 290 5.41 0.79 -25.32
N GLY A 291 5.36 1.87 -24.55
CA GLY A 291 4.28 2.84 -24.67
C GLY A 291 4.29 3.45 -26.07
N GLY A 292 3.19 3.32 -26.80
CA GLY A 292 3.06 3.96 -28.10
C GLY A 292 3.06 5.49 -27.95
N THR A 293 4.23 6.12 -28.09
CA THR A 293 4.40 7.58 -28.16
C THR A 293 3.91 8.15 -29.49
N ALA A 294 2.70 7.75 -29.88
CA ALA A 294 1.93 8.36 -30.95
C ALA A 294 1.20 9.59 -30.40
N THR A 295 1.96 10.64 -30.10
CA THR A 295 1.41 12.00 -30.18
C THR A 295 0.84 12.19 -31.58
N SER A 296 -0.38 12.69 -31.67
CA SER A 296 -1.14 12.74 -32.91
C SER A 296 -0.48 13.61 -33.99
N GLY A 297 -0.22 13.03 -35.16
CA GLY A 297 -0.06 13.78 -36.42
C GLY A 297 1.36 14.10 -36.88
N SER A 298 2.12 13.08 -37.27
CA SER A 298 3.15 13.25 -38.32
C SER A 298 3.29 11.97 -39.16
N GLU A 299 3.21 12.14 -40.48
CA GLU A 299 3.40 11.05 -41.45
C GLU A 299 4.89 10.62 -41.50
N PRO A 300 5.19 9.32 -41.72
CA PRO A 300 6.56 8.84 -41.76
C PRO A 300 7.25 9.22 -43.08
N THR A 301 7.87 10.40 -43.14
CA THR A 301 8.76 10.78 -44.24
C THR A 301 10.05 9.95 -44.21
N GLU A 302 10.09 8.95 -45.09
CA GLU A 302 11.26 8.12 -45.37
C GLU A 302 12.55 8.94 -45.62
N ARG A 303 13.69 8.31 -45.29
CA ARG A 303 15.09 8.80 -45.37
C ARG A 303 15.59 9.66 -44.20
N PHE A 304 16.19 9.03 -43.17
CA PHE A 304 17.54 9.45 -42.74
C PHE A 304 18.38 8.32 -42.12
N ARG A 305 19.67 8.32 -42.51
CA ARG A 305 20.69 7.27 -42.35
C ARG A 305 20.92 6.76 -40.91
N LYS A 306 21.08 5.43 -40.80
CA LYS A 306 21.82 4.66 -39.76
C LYS A 306 22.57 5.50 -38.70
N ARG A 307 21.91 5.70 -37.55
CA ARG A 307 22.55 5.81 -36.23
C ARG A 307 21.94 4.71 -35.33
N PRO A 308 22.59 4.30 -34.22
CA PRO A 308 21.89 3.53 -33.20
C PRO A 308 20.73 4.37 -32.69
N ALA A 309 19.50 3.87 -32.74
CA ALA A 309 18.37 4.57 -32.17
C ALA A 309 18.49 4.52 -30.64
N GLU A 310 18.74 5.67 -30.01
CA GLU A 310 18.54 5.81 -28.58
C GLU A 310 17.03 5.67 -28.29
N ASN A 311 16.68 4.98 -27.20
CA ASN A 311 15.33 4.44 -27.02
C ASN A 311 14.35 5.49 -26.46
N VAL A 312 14.11 6.56 -27.22
CA VAL A 312 13.32 7.76 -26.84
C VAL A 312 11.87 7.44 -26.40
N GLY A 313 11.36 6.23 -26.67
CA GLY A 313 10.01 5.78 -26.26
C GLY A 313 9.94 4.48 -25.42
N GLU A 314 11.05 3.90 -24.96
CA GLU A 314 11.01 2.70 -24.09
C GLU A 314 11.30 3.06 -22.63
N LEU A 315 10.34 2.77 -21.74
CA LEU A 315 10.50 2.94 -20.29
C LEU A 315 10.91 1.60 -19.64
N GLU A 316 11.99 1.59 -18.87
CA GLU A 316 12.52 0.38 -18.23
C GLU A 316 12.33 0.38 -16.70
N LEU A 317 11.67 -0.66 -16.20
CA LEU A 317 11.49 -0.94 -14.77
C LEU A 317 12.48 -2.04 -14.34
N LEU A 318 13.57 -1.63 -13.68
CA LEU A 318 14.69 -2.51 -13.29
C LEU A 318 14.31 -3.49 -12.18
N GLU A 319 14.97 -4.66 -12.14
CA GLU A 319 14.84 -5.59 -11.01
C GLU A 319 15.47 -5.03 -9.71
N LYS A 320 14.83 -5.33 -8.58
CA LYS A 320 15.28 -4.99 -7.22
C LYS A 320 15.93 -6.23 -6.57
N ALA A 321 17.06 -6.68 -7.12
CA ALA A 321 17.72 -7.93 -6.69
C ALA A 321 18.02 -8.00 -5.18
N SER A 322 18.20 -6.86 -4.51
CA SER A 322 18.41 -6.76 -3.06
C SER A 322 17.15 -6.96 -2.19
N ASN A 323 15.94 -6.94 -2.79
CA ASN A 323 14.70 -7.28 -2.10
C ASN A 323 13.74 -7.99 -3.08
N PRO A 324 13.84 -9.34 -3.22
CA PRO A 324 13.02 -10.11 -4.14
C PRO A 324 11.49 -9.96 -3.92
N LEU A 325 11.04 -9.78 -2.68
CA LEU A 325 9.61 -9.64 -2.34
C LEU A 325 9.03 -8.29 -2.78
N GLN A 326 9.87 -7.28 -3.00
CA GLN A 326 9.51 -5.98 -3.58
C GLN A 326 10.06 -5.80 -5.01
N CYS A 327 10.48 -6.89 -5.67
CA CYS A 327 11.09 -6.80 -6.99
C CYS A 327 10.01 -6.77 -8.08
N PRO A 328 9.87 -5.69 -8.87
CA PRO A 328 8.81 -5.57 -9.87
C PRO A 328 8.89 -6.68 -10.93
N VAL A 329 10.11 -7.04 -11.36
CA VAL A 329 10.35 -8.14 -12.31
C VAL A 329 9.87 -9.47 -11.74
N ARG A 330 10.17 -9.79 -10.47
CA ARG A 330 9.71 -11.05 -9.83
C ARG A 330 8.20 -11.08 -9.61
N LEU A 331 7.60 -9.95 -9.25
CA LEU A 331 6.15 -9.83 -9.08
C LEU A 331 5.42 -9.95 -10.43
N TYR A 332 6.00 -9.44 -11.52
CA TYR A 332 5.52 -9.63 -12.88
C TYR A 332 5.66 -11.09 -13.36
N GLU A 333 6.81 -11.74 -13.13
CA GLU A 333 7.01 -13.17 -13.40
C GLU A 333 6.00 -14.05 -12.62
N PHE A 334 5.72 -13.71 -11.36
CA PHE A 334 4.74 -14.40 -10.54
C PHE A 334 3.29 -14.15 -10.99
N TYR A 335 2.98 -12.94 -11.48
CA TYR A 335 1.70 -12.69 -12.14
C TYR A 335 1.54 -13.57 -13.40
N LEU A 336 2.57 -13.63 -14.24
CA LEU A 336 2.57 -14.50 -15.43
C LEU A 336 2.42 -15.99 -15.09
N SER A 337 3.02 -16.49 -14.01
CA SER A 337 2.86 -17.90 -13.63
C SER A 337 1.45 -18.23 -13.10
N ARG A 338 0.72 -17.23 -12.59
CA ARG A 338 -0.67 -17.36 -12.11
C ARG A 338 -1.74 -17.08 -13.18
N CYS A 339 -1.37 -16.52 -14.34
CA CYS A 339 -2.27 -16.32 -15.47
C CYS A 339 -2.45 -17.60 -16.33
N PRO A 340 -3.66 -17.89 -16.84
CA PRO A 340 -3.87 -18.95 -17.84
C PRO A 340 -3.05 -18.72 -19.12
N GLU A 341 -2.42 -19.76 -19.67
CA GLU A 341 -1.51 -19.60 -20.82
C GLU A 341 -2.17 -18.93 -22.05
N THR A 342 -3.48 -19.14 -22.23
CA THR A 342 -4.27 -18.54 -23.31
C THR A 342 -4.30 -17.01 -23.30
N VAL A 343 -4.12 -16.34 -22.16
CA VAL A 343 -4.20 -14.86 -22.09
C VAL A 343 -2.86 -14.17 -22.34
N LYS A 344 -1.73 -14.86 -22.20
CA LYS A 344 -0.39 -14.27 -22.38
C LYS A 344 -0.10 -13.85 -23.83
N LYS A 345 -0.91 -14.34 -24.78
CA LYS A 345 -0.87 -14.00 -26.20
C LYS A 345 -1.89 -12.93 -26.60
N ARG A 346 -2.68 -12.40 -25.65
CA ARG A 346 -3.70 -11.37 -25.91
C ARG A 346 -3.10 -9.97 -25.94
N ALA A 347 -3.63 -9.16 -26.86
CA ALA A 347 -3.24 -7.77 -27.07
C ALA A 347 -4.25 -6.76 -26.46
N ASP A 348 -5.36 -7.24 -25.89
CA ASP A 348 -6.53 -6.45 -25.49
C ASP A 348 -6.75 -6.33 -23.97
N ALA A 349 -5.99 -7.06 -23.14
CA ALA A 349 -6.07 -6.96 -21.69
C ALA A 349 -4.73 -7.28 -21.00
N PHE A 350 -4.45 -6.60 -19.89
CA PHE A 350 -3.35 -6.91 -18.97
C PHE A 350 -3.84 -7.28 -17.57
N TYR A 351 -4.66 -6.43 -16.94
CA TYR A 351 -5.25 -6.71 -15.63
C TYR A 351 -6.44 -7.64 -15.78
N LEU A 352 -6.41 -8.80 -15.10
CA LEU A 352 -7.41 -9.85 -15.23
C LEU A 352 -8.23 -10.01 -13.96
N GLN A 353 -9.50 -10.36 -14.08
CA GLN A 353 -10.40 -10.55 -12.95
C GLN A 353 -9.96 -11.79 -12.13
N PRO A 354 -9.69 -11.63 -10.81
CA PRO A 354 -9.41 -12.75 -9.91
C PRO A 354 -10.50 -13.81 -9.89
N GLU A 355 -10.12 -15.07 -9.69
CA GLU A 355 -11.06 -16.17 -9.53
C GLU A 355 -11.75 -16.12 -8.15
N ARG A 356 -13.09 -16.06 -8.14
CA ARG A 356 -13.91 -16.02 -6.90
C ARG A 356 -13.85 -17.30 -6.06
N ARG A 357 -13.44 -18.42 -6.66
CA ARG A 357 -13.16 -19.67 -5.97
C ARG A 357 -11.87 -20.25 -6.54
N VAL A 358 -10.81 -20.26 -5.75
CA VAL A 358 -9.62 -21.05 -6.07
C VAL A 358 -10.01 -22.53 -5.92
N GLN A 359 -10.34 -23.15 -7.04
CA GLN A 359 -10.59 -24.60 -7.10
C GLN A 359 -9.29 -25.30 -6.69
N THR A 360 -9.37 -26.35 -5.87
CA THR A 360 -8.19 -27.09 -5.36
C THR A 360 -7.29 -27.62 -6.48
N GLU A 361 -7.88 -27.93 -7.63
CA GLU A 361 -7.20 -28.42 -8.84
C GLU A 361 -6.57 -27.30 -9.70
N SER A 362 -6.91 -26.03 -9.48
CA SER A 362 -6.53 -24.92 -10.38
C SER A 362 -5.27 -24.18 -9.91
N PRO A 363 -4.18 -24.16 -10.69
CA PRO A 363 -2.97 -23.40 -10.34
C PRO A 363 -3.12 -21.88 -10.56
N HIS A 364 -4.19 -21.45 -11.25
CA HIS A 364 -4.42 -20.08 -11.69
C HIS A 364 -5.16 -19.24 -10.64
N TRP A 365 -4.76 -17.97 -10.51
CA TRP A 365 -5.42 -16.99 -9.65
C TRP A 365 -6.40 -16.07 -10.40
N TYR A 366 -6.34 -16.09 -11.73
CA TYR A 366 -7.03 -15.13 -12.59
C TYR A 366 -7.79 -15.83 -13.71
N SER A 367 -8.98 -15.32 -13.99
CA SER A 367 -9.83 -15.77 -15.09
C SER A 367 -9.33 -15.22 -16.44
N ARG A 368 -10.11 -15.48 -17.50
CA ARG A 368 -9.89 -14.87 -18.83
C ARG A 368 -10.57 -13.50 -18.98
N GLN A 369 -11.31 -13.01 -18.00
CA GLN A 369 -11.99 -11.72 -18.09
C GLN A 369 -11.05 -10.57 -17.68
N PRO A 370 -11.16 -9.37 -18.28
CA PRO A 370 -10.48 -8.19 -17.77
C PRO A 370 -10.99 -7.84 -16.37
N LEU A 371 -10.14 -7.21 -15.56
CA LEU A 371 -10.53 -6.63 -14.27
C LEU A 371 -11.60 -5.54 -14.50
N ASP A 372 -12.62 -5.49 -13.63
CA ASP A 372 -13.65 -4.45 -13.67
C ASP A 372 -13.04 -3.03 -13.63
N ALA A 373 -13.62 -2.14 -14.44
CA ALA A 373 -13.15 -0.77 -14.62
C ALA A 373 -13.30 0.09 -13.36
N ASN A 374 -14.33 -0.16 -12.53
CA ASN A 374 -14.55 0.60 -11.28
C ASN A 374 -13.54 0.19 -10.21
N THR A 375 -13.23 -1.10 -10.13
CA THR A 375 -12.19 -1.69 -9.30
C THR A 375 -10.82 -1.13 -9.67
N LEU A 376 -10.48 -1.15 -10.97
CA LEU A 376 -9.25 -0.54 -11.50
C LEU A 376 -9.18 0.97 -11.21
N GLN A 377 -10.29 1.70 -11.34
CA GLN A 377 -10.39 3.12 -11.00
C GLN A 377 -10.18 3.37 -9.50
N SER A 378 -10.76 2.57 -8.62
CA SER A 378 -10.59 2.66 -7.16
C SER A 378 -9.12 2.47 -6.76
N MET A 379 -8.50 1.39 -7.25
CA MET A 379 -7.09 1.09 -7.03
C MET A 379 -6.19 2.24 -7.51
N LEU A 380 -6.39 2.71 -8.74
CA LEU A 380 -5.61 3.81 -9.32
C LEU A 380 -5.80 5.13 -8.56
N THR A 381 -7.02 5.48 -8.15
CA THR A 381 -7.30 6.68 -7.35
C THR A 381 -6.51 6.68 -6.03
N ARG A 382 -6.41 5.54 -5.35
CA ARG A 382 -5.58 5.42 -4.13
C ARG A 382 -4.08 5.50 -4.43
N ILE A 383 -3.62 4.92 -5.55
CA ILE A 383 -2.21 4.99 -5.98
C ILE A 383 -1.77 6.42 -6.33
N LEU A 384 -2.63 7.21 -7.00
CA LEU A 384 -2.36 8.62 -7.31
C LEU A 384 -2.29 9.52 -6.05
N ALA A 385 -2.82 9.06 -4.93
CA ALA A 385 -2.70 9.74 -3.63
C ALA A 385 -1.33 9.50 -2.94
N VAL A 386 -0.46 8.61 -3.45
CA VAL A 386 0.85 8.32 -2.86
C VAL A 386 1.91 9.35 -3.27
N ARG A 387 2.69 9.82 -2.29
CA ARG A 387 3.72 10.86 -2.43
C ARG A 387 4.72 10.59 -3.55
N GLU A 388 5.28 9.39 -3.61
CA GLU A 388 6.33 9.04 -4.58
C GLU A 388 5.80 9.04 -6.03
N VAL A 389 4.52 8.72 -6.23
CA VAL A 389 3.83 8.82 -7.53
C VAL A 389 3.68 10.29 -7.94
N GLN A 390 3.31 11.16 -7.00
CA GLN A 390 3.19 12.60 -7.24
C GLN A 390 4.54 13.27 -7.52
N GLN A 391 5.58 12.88 -6.78
CA GLN A 391 6.95 13.38 -6.96
C GLN A 391 7.52 13.02 -8.33
N GLU A 392 7.35 11.78 -8.79
CA GLU A 392 7.82 11.40 -10.13
C GLU A 392 6.98 12.05 -11.24
N ALA A 393 5.65 12.15 -11.07
CA ALA A 393 4.79 12.86 -12.01
C ALA A 393 5.06 14.39 -12.08
N GLU A 394 5.57 15.00 -11.00
CA GLU A 394 6.08 16.38 -10.96
C GLU A 394 7.44 16.49 -11.65
N ARG A 395 8.34 15.53 -11.42
CA ARG A 395 9.65 15.45 -12.07
C ARG A 395 9.53 15.36 -13.59
N CYS A 396 8.70 14.46 -14.10
CA CYS A 396 8.48 14.30 -15.54
C CYS A 396 7.93 15.57 -16.19
N ARG A 397 6.99 16.28 -15.53
CA ARG A 397 6.47 17.57 -16.01
C ARG A 397 7.54 18.66 -16.07
N ARG A 398 8.53 18.64 -15.17
CA ARG A 398 9.67 19.59 -15.18
C ARG A 398 10.68 19.26 -16.27
N SER A 399 11.00 17.99 -16.51
CA SER A 399 11.85 17.59 -17.63
C SER A 399 11.22 17.99 -18.97
N ALA A 400 9.96 17.63 -19.20
CA ALA A 400 9.24 17.97 -20.44
C ALA A 400 9.07 19.49 -20.68
N ALA A 401 9.18 20.32 -19.65
CA ALA A 401 9.21 21.78 -19.79
C ALA A 401 10.61 22.30 -20.13
N ALA A 402 11.67 21.69 -19.60
CA ALA A 402 13.07 22.07 -19.87
C ALA A 402 13.59 21.56 -21.22
N ASP A 403 13.02 20.48 -21.76
CA ASP A 403 13.31 19.95 -23.10
C ASP A 403 12.54 20.72 -24.21
N GLY A 404 11.86 21.82 -23.86
CA GLY A 404 11.02 22.64 -24.74
C GLY A 404 11.41 24.13 -24.84
N GLU A 405 12.55 24.53 -24.27
CA GLU A 405 13.20 25.85 -24.42
C GLU A 405 14.45 25.77 -25.31
#